data_AF-A0A0S7WLH7-F1
#
_entry.id   AF-A0A0S7WLH7-F1
#
_cell.length_a   1.000
_cell.length_b   1.000
_cell.length_c   1.000
_cell.angle_alpha   90.00
_cell.angle_beta   90.00
_cell.angle_gamma   90.00
#
_symmetry.space_group_name_H-M   'P 1'
#
loop_
_entity.id
_entity.type
_entity.pdbx_description
1 polymer ?
#
loop_
_entity_poly.entity_id
_entity_poly.type
_entity_poly.pdbx_seq_one_letter_code
_entity_poly.pdbx_strand_id
1 'polypeptide(L)' 'MAFKIVIQECDAAACGYRCLQVCPLGVLLAVPVSSHSRGLPGKPDRYAIAPRFSKYCNACGLCVEVCPDGAISLQR' A
#
# COMPACT_ATOMS: atom_id res chain seq x y z
N MET A 1 -9.06 -5.25 19.99
CA MET A 1 -9.85 -5.01 18.76
C MET A 1 -8.90 -5.18 17.58
N ALA A 2 -9.18 -6.10 16.66
CA ALA A 2 -8.35 -6.30 15.47
C ALA A 2 -9.05 -5.61 14.29
N PHE A 3 -8.36 -4.69 13.61
CA PHE A 3 -8.85 -4.06 12.39
C PHE A 3 -8.21 -4.74 11.18
N LYS A 4 -8.99 -4.91 10.11
CA LYS A 4 -8.50 -5.46 8.85
C LYS A 4 -8.20 -4.32 7.89
N ILE A 5 -6.97 -4.27 7.41
CA ILE A 5 -6.59 -3.39 6.30
C ILE A 5 -7.00 -4.09 5.00
N VAL A 6 -7.85 -3.44 4.21
CA VAL A 6 -8.28 -3.91 2.90
C VAL A 6 -7.68 -3.01 1.83
N ILE A 7 -7.03 -3.62 0.84
CA ILE A 7 -6.37 -2.93 -0.26
C ILE A 7 -6.98 -3.48 -1.55
N GLN A 8 -7.54 -2.59 -2.36
CA GLN A 8 -8.10 -2.90 -3.68
C GLN A 8 -7.08 -2.60 -4.77
N GLU A 9 -7.54 -2.35 -6.01
CA GLU A 9 -6.67 -2.13 -7.16
C GLU A 9 -5.78 -0.89 -6.93
N CYS A 10 -4.49 -1.14 -6.66
CA CYS A 10 -3.54 -0.14 -6.17
C CYS A 10 -2.30 -0.12 -7.06
N ASP A 11 -1.89 1.08 -7.47
CA ASP A 11 -0.56 1.34 -8.03
C ASP A 11 0.19 2.35 -7.15
N ALA A 12 0.89 1.83 -6.15
CA ALA A 12 1.63 2.61 -5.18
C ALA A 12 2.76 3.45 -5.83
N ALA A 13 3.31 3.00 -6.97
CA ALA A 13 4.32 3.75 -7.70
C ALA A 13 3.73 5.02 -8.32
N ALA A 14 2.48 4.98 -8.78
CA ALA A 14 1.81 6.13 -9.40
C ALA A 14 1.56 7.29 -8.41
N CYS A 15 1.28 6.98 -7.15
CA CYS A 15 1.07 7.99 -6.11
C CYS A 15 2.34 8.38 -5.33
N GLY A 16 3.48 7.73 -5.61
CA GLY A 16 4.74 7.97 -4.88
C GLY A 16 4.76 7.37 -3.48
N TYR A 17 4.04 6.27 -3.24
CA TYR A 17 4.03 5.53 -1.98
C TYR A 17 3.59 6.34 -0.74
N ARG A 18 2.68 7.31 -0.88
CA ARG A 18 2.26 8.21 0.22
C ARG A 18 1.82 7.46 1.48
N CYS A 19 1.08 6.36 1.31
CA CYS A 19 0.65 5.50 2.42
C CYS A 19 1.82 4.89 3.21
N LEU A 20 2.99 4.67 2.58
CA LEU A 20 4.22 4.27 3.29
C LEU A 20 4.84 5.44 4.04
N GLN A 21 4.84 6.63 3.44
CA GLN A 21 5.45 7.83 4.02
C GLN A 21 4.70 8.33 5.27
N VAL A 22 3.38 8.19 5.28
CA VAL A 22 2.55 8.66 6.40
C VAL A 22 2.26 7.60 7.45
N CYS A 23 2.64 6.34 7.23
CA CYS A 23 2.39 5.30 8.22
C CYS A 23 3.46 5.33 9.31
N PRO A 24 3.16 5.83 10.54
CA PRO A 24 4.18 5.96 11.58
C PRO A 24 4.66 4.61 12.12
N LEU A 25 3.90 3.53 11.85
CA LEU A 25 4.19 2.18 12.33
C LEU A 25 4.82 1.29 11.25
N GLY A 26 4.99 1.79 10.03
CA GLY A 26 5.61 1.03 8.94
C GLY A 26 4.94 -0.31 8.61
N VAL A 27 3.60 -0.42 8.77
CA VAL A 27 2.92 -1.72 8.65
C VAL A 27 2.65 -2.19 7.22
N LEU A 28 2.90 -1.30 6.26
CA LEU A 28 2.65 -1.44 4.83
C LEU A 28 3.98 -1.64 4.08
N LEU A 29 4.01 -2.52 3.09
CA LEU A 29 5.17 -2.72 2.21
C LEU A 29 4.76 -2.64 0.74
N ALA A 30 5.59 -2.01 -0.08
CA ALA A 30 5.47 -2.09 -1.53
C ALA A 30 5.85 -3.50 -2.02
N VAL A 31 5.01 -4.08 -2.88
CA VAL A 31 5.20 -5.38 -3.50
C VAL A 31 5.04 -5.25 -5.03
N PRO A 32 5.89 -5.88 -5.84
CA PRO A 32 5.73 -5.89 -7.28
C PRO A 32 4.49 -6.69 -7.69
N VAL A 33 3.68 -6.18 -8.62
CA VAL A 33 2.48 -6.90 -9.13
C VAL A 33 2.68 -7.54 -10.50
N SER A 34 3.77 -7.23 -11.22
CA SER A 34 4.15 -7.89 -12.47
C SER A 34 5.62 -7.63 -12.84
N SER A 35 6.24 -8.53 -13.60
CA SER A 35 7.66 -8.48 -14.00
C SER A 35 7.88 -8.35 -15.52
N HIS A 36 6.92 -7.80 -16.27
CA HIS A 36 6.98 -7.74 -17.74
C HIS A 36 7.28 -6.32 -18.25
N SER A 37 8.44 -5.76 -17.93
CA SER A 37 8.78 -4.41 -18.35
C SER A 37 9.21 -4.35 -19.83
N ARG A 38 8.51 -3.51 -20.60
CA ARG A 38 8.86 -3.03 -21.96
C ARG A 38 9.91 -1.90 -21.96
N GLY A 39 10.66 -1.73 -20.88
CA GLY A 39 11.46 -0.51 -20.70
C GLY A 39 12.72 -0.61 -19.84
N LEU A 40 12.86 -1.56 -18.91
CA LEU A 40 14.09 -1.71 -18.11
C LEU A 40 14.20 -3.13 -17.52
N PRO A 41 15.24 -3.92 -17.84
CA PRO A 41 15.38 -5.27 -17.32
C PRO A 41 15.49 -5.25 -15.78
N GLY A 42 14.69 -6.10 -15.12
CA GLY A 42 14.75 -6.29 -13.68
C GLY A 42 13.92 -5.33 -12.81
N LYS A 43 13.20 -4.36 -13.39
CA LYS A 43 12.26 -3.50 -12.64
C LYS A 43 10.80 -3.82 -12.99
N PRO A 44 9.91 -4.02 -12.00
CA PRO A 44 8.49 -4.19 -12.25
C PRO A 44 7.86 -2.87 -12.72
N ASP A 45 6.85 -2.96 -13.58
CA ASP A 45 6.14 -1.78 -14.11
C ASP A 45 5.19 -1.16 -13.09
N ARG A 46 4.69 -1.97 -12.14
CA ARG A 46 3.70 -1.57 -11.16
C ARG A 46 4.02 -2.15 -9.79
N TYR A 47 3.68 -1.38 -8.75
CA TYR A 47 3.79 -1.81 -7.36
C TYR A 47 2.44 -1.66 -6.67
N ALA A 48 2.03 -2.64 -5.88
CA ALA A 48 0.92 -2.49 -4.93
C ALA A 48 1.46 -2.42 -3.50
N ILE A 49 0.59 -2.16 -2.53
CA ILE A 49 0.92 -2.25 -1.11
C ILE A 49 0.33 -3.53 -0.50
N ALA A 50 1.07 -4.14 0.43
CA ALA A 50 0.60 -5.25 1.25
C ALA A 50 0.76 -4.92 2.76
N PRO A 51 -0.25 -5.19 3.61
CA PRO A 51 -0.19 -4.91 5.04
C PRO A 51 0.51 -6.04 5.82
N ARG A 52 1.81 -6.25 5.56
CA ARG A 52 2.59 -7.38 6.11
C ARG A 52 2.63 -7.41 7.64
N PHE A 53 2.52 -6.26 8.28
CA PHE A 53 2.56 -6.13 9.73
C PHE A 53 1.25 -5.58 10.31
N SER A 54 0.11 -5.94 9.70
CA SER A 54 -1.23 -5.48 10.08
C SER A 54 -1.56 -5.63 11.58
N LYS A 55 -0.95 -6.62 12.26
CA LYS A 55 -1.10 -6.83 13.72
C LYS A 55 -0.68 -5.64 14.58
N TYR A 56 0.20 -4.77 14.09
CA TYR A 56 0.61 -3.56 14.79
C TYR A 56 -0.18 -2.32 14.35
N CYS A 57 -1.09 -2.45 13.38
CA CYS A 57 -1.89 -1.32 12.94
C CYS A 57 -2.82 -0.84 14.07
N ASN A 58 -2.72 0.45 14.40
CA ASN A 58 -3.58 1.11 15.37
C ASN A 58 -4.83 1.76 14.74
N ALA A 59 -5.08 1.52 13.46
CA ALA A 59 -6.21 2.07 12.70
C ALA A 59 -6.30 3.61 12.71
N CYS A 60 -5.16 4.32 12.70
CA CYS A 60 -5.14 5.80 12.68
C CYS A 60 -5.74 6.47 11.43
N GLY A 61 -5.96 5.73 10.34
CA GLY A 61 -6.63 6.26 9.14
C GLY A 61 -5.76 7.04 8.16
N LEU A 62 -4.53 7.46 8.52
CA LEU A 62 -3.67 8.29 7.66
C LEU A 62 -3.44 7.71 6.26
N CYS A 63 -3.24 6.39 6.15
CA CYS A 63 -3.03 5.75 4.85
C CYS A 63 -4.28 5.80 3.95
N VAL A 64 -5.48 5.87 4.54
CA VAL A 64 -6.75 6.03 3.83
C VAL A 64 -6.87 7.46 3.32
N GLU A 65 -6.60 8.45 4.19
CA GLU A 65 -6.71 9.87 3.85
C GLU A 65 -5.79 10.30 2.70
N VAL A 66 -4.55 9.78 2.67
CA VAL A 66 -3.57 10.18 1.63
C VAL A 66 -3.67 9.39 0.33
N CYS A 67 -4.51 8.35 0.28
CA CYS A 67 -4.64 7.50 -0.90
C CYS A 67 -5.48 8.23 -1.96
N PRO A 68 -4.88 8.68 -3.09
CA PRO A 68 -5.63 9.43 -4.10
C PRO A 68 -6.70 8.59 -4.80
N ASP A 69 -6.48 7.28 -4.89
CA ASP A 69 -7.37 6.34 -5.58
C ASP A 69 -8.44 5.76 -4.65
N GLY A 70 -8.42 6.10 -3.35
CA GLY A 70 -9.32 5.49 -2.36
C GLY A 70 -9.15 3.97 -2.21
N ALA A 71 -8.00 3.42 -2.63
CA ALA A 71 -7.76 1.98 -2.70
C ALA A 71 -7.54 1.29 -1.33
N ILE A 72 -7.39 2.07 -0.25
CA ILE A 72 -7.11 1.56 1.10
C ILE A 72 -8.31 1.85 2.00
N SER A 73 -8.77 0.84 2.74
CA SER A 73 -9.81 0.98 3.76
C SER A 73 -9.49 0.18 5.03
N LEU A 74 -10.05 0.63 6.16
CA LEU A 74 -9.96 -0.04 7.45
C LEU A 74 -11.33 -0.60 7.82
N GLN A 75 -11.42 -1.92 7.96
CA GLN A 75 -12.64 -2.63 8.33
C GLN A 75 -12.52 -3.20 9.75
N ARG A 76 -13.66 -3.34 10.43
CA ARG A 76 -13.76 -4.07 11.71
C ARG A 76 -13.99 -5.56 11.49
#